data_AF-A0A921BF24-F1
#
_entry.id   AF-A0A921BF24-F1
#
_cell.length_a   1.000
_cell.length_b   1.000
_cell.length_c   1.000
_cell.angle_alpha   90.00
_cell.angle_beta   90.00
_cell.angle_gamma   90.00
#
_symmetry.space_group_name_H-M   'P 1'
#
loop_
_entity.id
_entity.type
_entity.pdbx_description
1 polymer ?
#
loop_
_entity_poly.entity_id
_entity_poly.type
_entity_poly.pdbx_seq_one_letter_code
_entity_poly.pdbx_strand_id
1 'polypeptide(L)'
;MALGADVVVHSATKYIGGHSDVVGGFVATNNELLAEDLVYIQNAVGAIPSPFDCYLALRGVKTLPVRMDRHCENAQIIVDVLDEHDAVSEVLYPGREDHPGHEVAKRQMKNFGGMVSFRVAGGQDAAERLVTQTKVFTLAESLGAVESLIEHPG
;
A
#
# COMPACT_ATOMS: atom_id res chain seq x y z
N MET A 1 11.61 0.49 -13.19
CA MET A 1 12.87 1.18 -13.50
C MET A 1 13.76 1.12 -12.26
N ALA A 2 15.08 1.12 -12.40
CA ALA A 2 16.00 1.40 -11.28
C ALA A 2 16.22 2.92 -11.25
N LEU A 3 15.72 3.60 -10.22
CA LEU A 3 15.63 5.07 -10.15
C LEU A 3 16.79 5.71 -9.37
N GLY A 4 17.85 4.94 -9.08
CA GLY A 4 19.06 5.44 -8.40
C GLY A 4 18.99 5.46 -6.88
N ALA A 5 18.00 4.83 -6.24
CA ALA A 5 17.98 4.68 -4.79
C ALA A 5 19.07 3.71 -4.32
N ASP A 6 19.82 4.06 -3.27
CA ASP A 6 20.83 3.19 -2.65
C ASP A 6 20.20 2.00 -1.93
N VAL A 7 19.03 2.23 -1.32
CA VAL A 7 18.30 1.25 -0.51
C VAL A 7 16.80 1.35 -0.80
N VAL A 8 16.15 0.20 -0.92
CA VAL A 8 14.69 0.07 -0.99
C VAL A 8 14.21 -0.66 0.25
N VAL A 9 13.24 -0.07 0.95
CA VAL A 9 12.65 -0.62 2.17
C VAL A 9 11.17 -0.92 1.93
N HIS A 10 10.73 -2.09 2.37
CA HIS A 10 9.33 -2.48 2.35
C HIS A 10 8.87 -2.95 3.73
N SER A 11 7.65 -2.57 4.10
CA SER A 11 6.86 -3.37 5.03
C SER A 11 6.32 -4.59 4.27
N ALA A 12 6.85 -5.77 4.58
CA ALA A 12 6.37 -7.02 4.01
C ALA A 12 4.95 -7.37 4.48
N THR A 13 4.50 -6.77 5.58
CA THR A 13 3.13 -6.88 6.13
C THR A 13 2.05 -6.48 5.12
N LYS A 14 2.37 -5.57 4.20
CA LYS A 14 1.41 -4.95 3.28
C LYS A 14 1.30 -5.77 2.00
N TYR A 15 1.42 -5.14 0.84
CA TYR A 15 1.24 -5.79 -0.46
C TYR A 15 2.10 -7.04 -0.71
N ILE A 16 3.32 -7.12 -0.16
CA ILE A 16 4.23 -8.26 -0.34
C ILE A 16 3.62 -9.53 0.25
N GLY A 17 3.31 -9.51 1.55
CA GLY A 17 2.58 -10.57 2.22
C GLY A 17 1.19 -10.70 1.62
N GLY A 18 0.41 -9.62 1.64
CA GLY A 18 -0.80 -9.44 0.84
C GLY A 18 -2.02 -10.24 1.31
N HIS A 19 -1.93 -10.92 2.46
CA HIS A 19 -2.99 -11.79 2.98
C HIS A 19 -3.31 -11.53 4.46
N SER A 20 -2.86 -10.40 5.01
CA SER A 20 -3.11 -10.00 6.42
C SER A 20 -2.73 -11.05 7.48
N ASP A 21 -1.74 -11.89 7.18
CA ASP A 21 -1.35 -13.05 7.99
C ASP A 21 0.14 -13.09 8.34
N VAL A 22 0.91 -12.07 7.94
CA VAL A 22 2.35 -11.98 8.17
C VAL A 22 2.76 -10.55 8.52
N VAL A 23 3.63 -10.39 9.52
CA VAL A 23 4.28 -9.11 9.84
C VAL A 23 5.76 -9.23 9.48
N GLY A 24 6.29 -8.25 8.74
CA GLY A 24 7.70 -8.29 8.39
C GLY A 24 8.20 -7.04 7.68
N GLY A 25 9.51 -6.98 7.52
CA GLY A 25 10.23 -5.96 6.77
C GLY A 25 11.20 -6.59 5.78
N PHE A 26 11.49 -5.85 4.71
CA PHE A 26 12.49 -6.22 3.72
C PHE A 26 13.30 -4.99 3.34
N VAL A 27 14.61 -5.18 3.19
CA VAL A 27 15.55 -4.15 2.74
C VAL A 27 16.37 -4.74 1.59
N ALA A 28 16.44 -4.01 0.48
CA ALA A 28 17.27 -4.33 -0.68
C ALA A 28 18.27 -3.22 -0.96
N THR A 29 19.50 -3.59 -1.31
CA THR A 29 20.52 -2.69 -1.83
C THR A 29 21.39 -3.43 -2.84
N ASN A 30 21.97 -2.69 -3.78
CA ASN A 30 23.01 -3.19 -4.68
C ASN A 30 24.43 -2.80 -4.22
N ASN A 31 24.55 -2.09 -3.10
CA ASN A 31 25.84 -1.67 -2.53
C ASN A 31 26.32 -2.71 -1.52
N GLU A 32 27.44 -3.36 -1.83
CA GLU A 32 28.01 -4.45 -1.01
C GLU A 32 28.36 -3.99 0.42
N LEU A 33 28.92 -2.79 0.57
CA LEU A 33 29.27 -2.25 1.89
C LEU A 33 28.02 -2.00 2.74
N LEU A 34 26.96 -1.43 2.14
CA LEU A 34 25.69 -1.25 2.83
C LEU A 34 25.05 -2.61 3.18
N ALA A 35 25.17 -3.61 2.30
CA ALA A 35 24.66 -4.94 2.57
C ALA A 35 25.38 -5.60 3.76
N GLU A 36 26.71 -5.48 3.86
CA GLU A 36 27.50 -5.96 4.99
C GLU A 36 27.08 -5.30 6.31
N ASP A 37 26.93 -3.97 6.32
CA ASP A 37 26.48 -3.21 7.50
C ASP A 37 25.06 -3.63 7.93
N LEU A 38 24.14 -3.80 6.96
CA LEU A 38 22.77 -4.26 7.23
C LEU A 38 22.74 -5.67 7.81
N VAL A 39 23.55 -6.60 7.29
CA VAL A 39 23.66 -7.97 7.82
C VAL A 39 24.25 -7.97 9.22
N TYR A 40 25.28 -7.15 9.47
CA TYR A 40 25.84 -6.98 10.81
C TYR A 40 24.79 -6.50 11.81
N ILE A 41 24.03 -5.45 11.48
CA ILE A 41 22.96 -4.92 12.33
C ILE A 41 21.86 -5.97 12.53
N GLN A 42 21.43 -6.66 11.47
CA GLN A 42 20.41 -7.71 11.55
C GLN A 42 20.80 -8.79 12.57
N ASN A 43 22.05 -9.25 12.53
CA ASN A 43 22.57 -10.25 13.45
C ASN A 43 22.77 -9.71 14.87
N ALA A 44 23.32 -8.50 15.01
CA ALA A 44 23.63 -7.91 16.31
C ALA A 44 22.37 -7.49 17.09
N VAL A 45 21.36 -6.94 16.42
CA VAL A 45 20.08 -6.53 17.03
C VAL A 45 19.12 -7.70 17.17
N GLY A 46 19.18 -8.69 16.26
CA GLY A 46 18.36 -9.90 16.33
C GLY A 46 16.88 -9.70 15.97
N ALA A 47 16.51 -8.57 15.35
CA ALA A 47 15.16 -8.32 14.83
C ALA A 47 14.92 -9.10 13.52
N ILE A 48 14.97 -10.44 13.60
CA ILE A 48 14.84 -11.35 12.45
C ILE A 48 13.45 -11.98 12.38
N PRO A 49 12.92 -12.25 11.17
CA PRO A 49 11.62 -12.90 11.00
C PRO A 49 11.68 -14.40 11.34
N SER A 50 10.53 -14.95 11.73
CA SER A 50 10.35 -16.41 11.79
C SER A 50 10.53 -17.04 10.41
N PRO A 51 11.14 -18.24 10.28
CA PRO A 51 11.20 -18.96 9.01
C PRO A 51 9.83 -19.22 8.37
N PHE A 52 8.79 -19.37 9.20
CA PHE A 52 7.42 -19.54 8.71
C PHE A 52 6.88 -18.25 8.09
N ASP A 53 7.15 -17.10 8.70
CA ASP A 53 6.77 -15.78 8.17
C ASP A 53 7.51 -15.49 6.85
N CYS A 54 8.79 -15.88 6.76
CA CYS A 54 9.53 -15.83 5.50
C CYS A 54 8.84 -16.66 4.41
N TYR A 55 8.37 -17.88 4.74
CA TYR A 55 7.63 -18.72 3.81
C TYR A 55 6.31 -18.09 3.37
N LEU A 56 5.53 -17.51 4.30
CA LEU A 56 4.27 -16.82 3.98
C LEU A 56 4.50 -15.61 3.07
N ALA A 57 5.51 -14.78 3.35
CA ALA A 57 5.88 -13.66 2.50
C ALA A 57 6.28 -14.13 1.09
N LEU A 58 7.13 -15.18 0.99
CA LEU A 58 7.50 -15.77 -0.31
C LEU A 58 6.30 -16.35 -1.06
N ARG A 59 5.34 -16.96 -0.36
CA ARG A 59 4.07 -17.41 -0.95
C ARG A 59 3.27 -16.21 -1.48
N GLY A 60 3.19 -15.12 -0.73
CA GLY A 60 2.52 -13.88 -1.13
C GLY A 60 3.11 -13.24 -2.40
N VAL A 61 4.45 -13.22 -2.51
CA VAL A 61 5.16 -12.68 -3.68
C VAL A 61 4.78 -13.38 -4.99
N LYS A 62 4.48 -14.68 -4.95
CA LYS A 62 4.10 -15.44 -6.16
C LYS A 62 2.83 -14.91 -6.83
N THR A 63 1.93 -14.29 -6.08
CA THR A 63 0.69 -13.68 -6.61
C THR A 63 0.73 -12.16 -6.62
N LEU A 64 1.84 -11.54 -6.21
CA LEU A 64 1.95 -10.09 -6.11
C LEU A 64 1.62 -9.37 -7.43
N PRO A 65 2.14 -9.76 -8.62
CA PRO A 65 1.84 -9.04 -9.86
C PRO A 65 0.33 -9.02 -10.17
N VAL A 66 -0.32 -10.19 -10.15
CA VAL A 66 -1.75 -10.30 -10.48
C VAL A 66 -2.65 -9.65 -9.43
N ARG A 67 -2.25 -9.64 -8.15
CA ARG A 67 -2.95 -8.89 -7.11
C ARG A 67 -2.81 -7.39 -7.34
N MET A 68 -1.61 -6.91 -7.67
CA MET A 68 -1.38 -5.48 -7.91
C MET A 68 -2.11 -4.97 -9.15
N ASP A 69 -2.19 -5.76 -10.22
CA ASP A 69 -3.00 -5.42 -11.39
C ASP A 69 -4.47 -5.20 -10.99
N ARG A 70 -5.05 -6.16 -10.25
CA ARG A 70 -6.42 -6.05 -9.74
C ARG A 70 -6.61 -4.92 -8.74
N HIS A 71 -5.62 -4.65 -7.87
CA HIS A 71 -5.67 -3.50 -6.97
C HIS A 71 -5.75 -2.17 -7.74
N CYS A 72 -4.96 -2.01 -8.81
CA CYS A 72 -4.99 -0.80 -9.62
C CYS A 72 -6.30 -0.67 -10.40
N GLU A 73 -6.80 -1.77 -11.00
CA GLU A 73 -8.10 -1.79 -11.70
C GLU A 73 -9.24 -1.40 -10.76
N ASN A 74 -9.31 -2.04 -9.58
CA ASN A 74 -10.36 -1.76 -8.61
C ASN A 74 -10.25 -0.34 -8.05
N ALA A 75 -9.04 0.15 -7.76
CA ALA A 75 -8.84 1.50 -7.25
C ALA A 75 -9.32 2.55 -8.26
N GLN A 76 -9.07 2.35 -9.56
CA GLN A 76 -9.58 3.25 -10.60
C GLN A 76 -11.11 3.29 -10.59
N ILE A 77 -11.78 2.13 -10.53
CA ILE A 77 -13.25 2.07 -10.45
C ILE A 77 -13.77 2.82 -9.21
N ILE A 78 -13.10 2.67 -8.07
CA ILE A 78 -13.48 3.39 -6.84
C ILE A 78 -13.28 4.90 -7.01
N VAL A 79 -12.20 5.35 -7.64
CA VAL A 79 -11.94 6.77 -7.92
C VAL A 79 -13.04 7.34 -8.82
N ASP A 80 -13.40 6.65 -9.90
CA ASP A 80 -14.46 7.08 -10.83
C ASP A 80 -15.80 7.26 -10.09
N VAL A 81 -16.15 6.34 -9.19
CA VAL A 81 -17.36 6.44 -8.37
C VAL A 81 -17.30 7.61 -7.38
N LEU A 82 -16.14 7.83 -6.75
CA LEU A 82 -15.99 8.92 -5.77
C LEU A 82 -16.03 10.30 -6.42
N ASP A 83 -15.55 10.43 -7.67
CA ASP A 83 -15.55 11.69 -8.42
C ASP A 83 -16.92 12.21 -8.79
N GLU A 84 -17.86 11.30 -8.99
CA GLU A 84 -19.24 11.64 -9.32
C GLU A 84 -20.12 11.82 -8.06
N HIS A 85 -19.56 11.61 -6.86
CA HIS A 85 -20.35 11.54 -5.64
C HIS A 85 -20.40 12.88 -4.88
N ASP A 86 -21.57 13.53 -4.83
CA ASP A 86 -21.77 14.85 -4.21
C ASP A 86 -21.29 14.99 -2.75
N ALA A 87 -21.25 13.89 -1.99
CA ALA A 87 -20.73 13.90 -0.61
C ALA A 87 -19.19 13.86 -0.50
N VAL A 88 -18.47 13.76 -1.62
CA VAL A 88 -17.01 13.75 -1.71
C VAL A 88 -16.54 15.12 -2.18
N SER A 89 -15.62 15.74 -1.45
CA SER A 89 -15.09 17.06 -1.79
C SER A 89 -13.74 17.02 -2.50
N GLU A 90 -12.99 15.93 -2.34
CA GLU A 90 -11.67 15.75 -2.97
C GLU A 90 -11.33 14.26 -3.02
N VAL A 91 -10.74 13.80 -4.12
CA VAL A 91 -10.17 12.46 -4.24
C VAL A 91 -8.66 12.58 -4.44
N LEU A 92 -7.90 11.83 -3.66
CA LEU A 92 -6.44 11.79 -3.65
C LEU A 92 -5.99 10.43 -4.18
N TYR A 93 -5.65 10.40 -5.46
CA TYR A 93 -5.15 9.19 -6.12
C TYR A 93 -4.09 9.56 -7.17
N PRO A 94 -2.90 8.92 -7.19
CA PRO A 94 -1.83 9.27 -8.12
C PRO A 94 -2.21 9.14 -9.61
N GLY A 95 -3.22 8.30 -9.91
CA GLY A 95 -3.69 8.09 -11.27
C GLY A 95 -4.54 9.21 -11.85
N ARG A 96 -5.01 10.15 -11.03
CA ARG A 96 -5.79 11.30 -11.53
C ARG A 96 -4.89 12.34 -12.19
N GLU A 97 -5.33 12.90 -13.30
CA GLU A 97 -4.56 13.92 -14.04
C GLU A 97 -4.36 15.22 -13.25
N ASP A 98 -5.31 15.57 -12.39
CA ASP A 98 -5.26 16.76 -11.53
C ASP A 98 -4.44 16.54 -10.23
N HIS A 99 -4.00 15.31 -9.95
CA HIS A 99 -3.17 15.03 -8.79
C HIS A 99 -1.81 15.73 -8.95
N PRO A 100 -1.33 16.54 -7.98
CA PRO A 100 -0.10 17.33 -8.13
C PRO A 100 1.15 16.51 -8.50
N GLY A 101 1.17 15.23 -8.13
CA GLY A 101 2.25 14.29 -8.44
C GLY A 101 2.01 13.39 -9.66
N HIS A 102 0.94 13.58 -10.44
CA HIS A 102 0.54 12.64 -11.50
C HIS A 102 1.65 12.37 -12.53
N GLU A 103 2.25 13.42 -13.10
CA GLU A 103 3.29 13.28 -14.12
C GLU A 103 4.55 12.58 -13.56
N VAL A 104 4.87 12.82 -12.29
CA VAL A 104 5.97 12.12 -11.62
C VAL A 104 5.62 10.64 -11.41
N ALA A 105 4.41 10.35 -10.92
CA ALA A 105 3.90 9.00 -10.73
C ALA A 105 3.92 8.22 -12.05
N LYS A 106 3.36 8.78 -13.12
CA LYS A 106 3.34 8.21 -14.47
C LYS A 106 4.73 7.92 -15.02
N ARG A 107 5.71 8.78 -14.75
CA ARG A 107 7.10 8.58 -15.18
C ARG A 107 7.80 7.44 -14.45
N GLN A 108 7.50 7.23 -13.16
CA GLN A 108 8.31 6.36 -12.30
C GLN A 108 7.61 5.06 -11.86
N MET A 109 6.28 5.01 -11.92
CA MET A 109 5.45 3.87 -11.53
C MET A 109 4.94 3.14 -12.77
N LYS A 110 4.78 1.82 -12.70
CA LYS A 110 4.16 1.03 -13.78
C LYS A 110 2.64 1.23 -13.83
N ASN A 111 2.03 1.45 -12.66
CA ASN A 111 0.62 1.74 -12.44
C ASN A 111 0.48 2.40 -11.05
N PHE A 112 -0.70 2.89 -10.68
CA PHE A 112 -0.89 3.84 -9.57
C PHE A 112 -1.19 3.22 -8.19
N GLY A 113 -1.36 1.91 -8.12
CA GLY A 113 -1.54 1.17 -6.86
C GLY A 113 -2.99 1.07 -6.40
N GLY A 114 -3.21 0.43 -5.25
CA GLY A 114 -4.54 0.15 -4.71
C GLY A 114 -5.04 1.13 -3.64
N MET A 115 -4.26 2.17 -3.34
CA MET A 115 -4.58 3.10 -2.25
C MET A 115 -5.35 4.30 -2.79
N VAL A 116 -6.53 4.54 -2.24
CA VAL A 116 -7.36 5.71 -2.54
C VAL A 116 -7.66 6.42 -1.24
N SER A 117 -7.43 7.73 -1.20
CA SER A 117 -7.88 8.59 -0.10
C SER A 117 -8.86 9.61 -0.66
N PHE A 118 -9.80 10.08 0.15
CA PHE A 118 -10.76 11.09 -0.26
C PHE A 118 -11.27 11.87 0.96
N ARG A 119 -11.78 13.07 0.70
CA ARG A 119 -12.37 13.94 1.73
C ARG A 119 -13.88 13.94 1.62
N VAL A 120 -14.56 13.83 2.75
CA VAL A 120 -16.02 13.88 2.83
C VAL A 120 -16.45 15.33 3.05
N ALA A 121 -17.33 15.84 2.19
CA ALA A 121 -17.81 17.23 2.24
C ALA A 121 -18.50 17.58 3.57
N GLY A 122 -19.16 16.60 4.20
CA GLY A 122 -19.82 16.74 5.50
C GLY A 122 -18.89 16.77 6.72
N GLY A 123 -17.56 16.81 6.52
CA GLY A 123 -16.57 16.88 7.58
C GLY A 123 -16.43 15.58 8.39
N GLN A 124 -15.81 15.70 9.57
CA GLN A 124 -15.42 14.56 10.41
C GLN A 124 -16.59 13.63 10.76
N ASP A 125 -17.71 14.17 11.26
CA ASP A 125 -18.89 13.36 11.62
C ASP A 125 -19.43 12.53 10.45
N ALA A 126 -19.38 13.07 9.24
CA ALA A 126 -19.82 12.36 8.04
C ALA A 126 -18.81 11.27 7.64
N ALA A 127 -17.51 11.53 7.78
CA ALA A 127 -16.47 10.54 7.56
C ALA A 127 -16.55 9.37 8.57
N GLU A 128 -16.73 9.66 9.86
CA GLU A 128 -16.89 8.62 10.91
C GLU A 128 -18.12 7.74 10.66
N ARG A 129 -19.24 8.35 10.24
CA ARG A 129 -20.43 7.58 9.85
C ARG A 129 -20.17 6.73 8.61
N LEU A 130 -19.47 7.25 7.61
CA LEU A 130 -19.18 6.51 6.38
C LEU A 130 -18.37 5.25 6.67
N VAL A 131 -17.25 5.39 7.39
CA VAL A 131 -16.33 4.27 7.65
C VAL A 131 -16.94 3.16 8.52
N THR A 132 -18.02 3.44 9.25
CA THR A 132 -18.74 2.45 10.08
C THR A 132 -19.94 1.81 9.38
N GLN A 133 -20.34 2.30 8.20
CA GLN A 133 -21.55 1.84 7.50
C GLN A 133 -21.28 0.93 6.31
N THR A 134 -20.03 0.82 5.86
CA THR A 134 -19.62 -0.08 4.77
C THR A 134 -19.92 -1.54 5.10
N LYS A 135 -20.32 -2.33 4.09
CA LYS A 135 -20.63 -3.77 4.24
C LYS A 135 -19.57 -4.69 3.66
N VAL A 136 -18.73 -4.15 2.76
CA VAL A 136 -17.63 -4.88 2.11
C VAL A 136 -16.29 -4.40 2.67
N PHE A 137 -16.09 -3.07 2.72
CA PHE A 137 -14.92 -2.50 3.37
C PHE A 137 -15.01 -2.71 4.88
N THR A 138 -13.98 -3.32 5.45
CA THR A 138 -13.86 -3.51 6.88
C THR A 138 -13.15 -2.32 7.49
N LEU A 139 -13.71 -1.77 8.58
CA LEU A 139 -13.05 -0.74 9.37
C LEU A 139 -11.90 -1.38 10.16
N ALA A 140 -10.66 -1.19 9.70
CA ALA A 140 -9.48 -1.72 10.35
C ALA A 140 -8.23 -0.90 9.98
N GLU A 141 -7.27 -0.88 10.90
CA GLU A 141 -5.93 -0.37 10.64
C GLU A 141 -5.15 -1.40 9.78
N SER A 142 -4.24 -0.91 8.93
CA SER A 142 -3.44 -1.64 7.93
C SER A 142 -3.95 -1.49 6.49
N LEU A 143 -3.24 -2.10 5.52
CA LEU A 143 -3.50 -1.94 4.08
C LEU A 143 -2.83 -3.05 3.25
N GLY A 144 -3.24 -3.16 1.99
CA GLY A 144 -2.52 -3.90 0.95
C GLY A 144 -2.75 -5.41 0.94
N ALA A 145 -3.76 -5.89 1.65
CA ALA A 145 -4.21 -7.28 1.59
C ALA A 145 -5.32 -7.47 0.55
N VAL A 146 -5.82 -8.70 0.42
CA VAL A 146 -6.84 -9.06 -0.59
C VAL A 146 -8.23 -8.50 -0.27
N GLU A 147 -8.53 -8.29 1.01
CA GLU A 147 -9.75 -7.65 1.47
C GLU A 147 -9.70 -6.13 1.33
N SER A 148 -10.88 -5.51 1.21
CA SER A 148 -11.00 -4.06 1.18
C SER A 148 -11.08 -3.51 2.61
N LEU A 149 -10.22 -2.55 2.92
CA LEU A 149 -10.16 -1.87 4.23
C LEU A 149 -10.48 -0.40 4.07
N ILE A 150 -11.09 0.19 5.08
CA ILE A 150 -11.34 1.63 5.18
C ILE A 150 -10.93 2.11 6.57
N GLU A 151 -10.35 3.30 6.66
CA GLU A 151 -9.94 3.93 7.92
C GLU A 151 -10.24 5.44 7.89
N HIS A 152 -10.37 6.02 9.08
CA HIS A 152 -10.38 7.47 9.28
C HIS A 152 -9.12 7.83 10.11
N PRO A 153 -8.06 8.36 9.48
CA PRO A 153 -6.74 8.47 10.11
C PRO A 153 -6.61 9.57 11.18
N GLY A 154 -7.60 10.46 11.32
CA GLY A 154 -7.62 11.56 12.29
C GLY A 154 -7.45 12.93 11.66
#